data_AF-A0A1Y5KFJ9-F1
#
_entry.id   AF-A0A1Y5KFJ9-F1
#
_cell.length_a   1.000
_cell.length_b   1.000
_cell.length_c   1.000
_cell.angle_alpha   90.00
_cell.angle_beta   90.00
_cell.angle_gamma   90.00
#
_symmetry.space_group_name_H-M   'P 1'
#
loop_
_entity.id
_entity.type
_entity.pdbx_description
1 polymer ?
#
loop_
_entity_poly.entity_id
_entity_poly.type
_entity_poly.pdbx_seq_one_letter_code
_entity_poly.pdbx_strand_id
1 'polypeptide(L)' 'MERLELSLHPTKTRIVGLWMGDEGFGFLGLHHRKTKAETSKGKVYYTTLQWLTRKAEERIGKW' A
#
# COMPACT_ATOMS: atom_id res chain seq x y z
N MET A 1 -21.09 21.31 -7.13
CA MET A 1 -21.25 20.13 -6.26
C MET A 1 -21.76 20.62 -4.92
N GLU A 2 -22.83 20.03 -4.40
CA GLU A 2 -23.35 20.34 -3.06
C GLU A 2 -22.50 19.66 -1.97
N ARG A 3 -22.55 20.19 -0.74
CA ARG A 3 -21.78 19.67 0.40
C ARG A 3 -22.37 18.34 0.85
N LEU A 4 -21.54 17.31 0.97
CA LEU A 4 -21.96 15.94 1.30
C LEU A 4 -22.16 15.67 2.81
N GLU A 5 -21.82 16.61 3.69
CA GLU A 5 -21.87 16.46 5.17
C GLU A 5 -21.08 15.24 5.71
N LEU A 6 -20.02 14.81 5.02
CA LEU A 6 -19.16 13.70 5.43
C LEU A 6 -17.92 14.21 6.19
N SER A 7 -17.47 13.43 7.19
CA SER A 7 -16.25 13.69 7.95
C SER A 7 -15.25 12.53 7.83
N LEU A 8 -13.96 12.85 7.93
CA LEU A 8 -12.89 11.86 7.95
C LEU A 8 -12.80 11.21 9.33
N HIS A 9 -12.54 9.91 9.36
CA HIS A 9 -12.42 9.19 10.63
C HIS A 9 -11.09 9.54 11.32
N PRO A 10 -11.10 10.00 12.58
CA PRO A 10 -9.95 10.65 13.21
C PRO A 10 -8.70 9.78 13.31
N THR A 11 -8.86 8.45 13.44
CA THR A 11 -7.73 7.51 13.59
C THR A 11 -7.48 6.61 12.39
N LYS A 12 -8.40 6.55 11.42
CA LYS A 12 -8.24 5.71 10.21
C LYS A 12 -7.68 6.49 9.03
N THR A 13 -7.61 7.81 9.16
CA THR A 13 -7.08 8.73 8.16
C THR A 13 -5.73 9.25 8.60
N ARG A 14 -4.74 9.17 7.71
CA ARG A 14 -3.40 9.74 7.91
C ARG A 14 -2.72 9.98 6.57
N ILE A 15 -1.75 10.89 6.55
CA ILE A 15 -0.82 11.05 5.41
C ILE A 15 0.24 9.94 5.49
N VAL A 16 0.65 9.43 4.33
CA VAL A 16 1.65 8.36 4.22
C VAL A 16 2.76 8.79 3.27
N GLY A 17 3.99 8.85 3.77
CA GLY A 17 5.16 9.21 2.97
C GLY A 17 5.72 8.02 2.19
N LEU A 18 5.42 7.93 0.88
CA LEU A 18 5.97 6.86 0.04
C LEU A 18 7.39 7.12 -0.47
N TRP A 19 7.93 8.32 -0.27
CA TRP A 19 9.17 8.76 -0.92
C TRP A 19 10.40 7.92 -0.54
N MET A 20 10.61 7.69 0.75
CA MET A 20 11.75 6.90 1.25
C MET A 20 11.49 5.39 1.20
N GLY A 21 10.22 4.98 1.08
CA GLY A 21 9.83 3.57 1.16
C GLY A 21 9.81 3.02 2.58
N ASP A 22 9.88 3.87 3.61
CA ASP A 22 9.78 3.43 5.01
C ASP A 22 8.33 3.11 5.40
N GLU A 23 7.37 3.79 4.77
CA GLU A 23 5.94 3.61 5.02
C GLU A 23 5.17 3.05 3.82
N GLY A 24 3.97 2.57 4.10
CA GLY A 24 3.00 2.07 3.14
C GLY A 24 1.56 2.15 3.65
N PHE A 25 0.60 1.82 2.79
CA PHE A 25 -0.83 1.81 3.15
C PHE A 25 -1.55 0.56 2.65
N GLY A 26 -2.61 0.17 3.36
CA GLY A 26 -3.48 -0.93 2.96
C GLY A 26 -4.63 -0.41 2.10
N PHE A 27 -4.86 -1.02 0.94
CA PHE A 27 -6.03 -0.73 0.09
C PHE A 27 -6.50 -2.01 -0.60
N LEU A 28 -7.81 -2.28 -0.55
CA LEU A 28 -8.45 -3.45 -1.15
C LEU A 28 -7.75 -4.79 -0.84
N GLY A 29 -7.26 -4.95 0.39
CA GLY A 29 -6.59 -6.18 0.82
C GLY A 29 -5.12 -6.29 0.42
N LEU A 30 -4.50 -5.21 -0.08
CA LEU A 30 -3.10 -5.15 -0.48
C LEU A 30 -2.32 -4.10 0.33
N HIS A 31 -1.15 -4.47 0.85
CA HIS A 31 -0.14 -3.54 1.37
C HIS A 31 0.64 -2.92 0.21
N HIS A 32 0.63 -1.60 0.10
CA HIS A 32 1.33 -0.82 -0.92
C HIS A 32 2.57 -0.17 -0.32
N ARG A 33 3.75 -0.40 -0.90
CA ARG A 33 5.01 0.20 -0.42
C ARG A 33 5.97 0.49 -1.57
N LYS A 34 6.64 1.65 -1.54
CA LYS A 34 7.76 1.91 -2.44
C LYS A 34 8.94 1.01 -2.06
N THR A 35 9.47 0.31 -3.04
CA THR A 35 10.45 -0.75 -2.86
C THR A 35 11.55 -0.64 -3.89
N LYS A 36 12.78 -0.93 -3.47
CA LYS A 36 13.94 -1.11 -4.36
C LYS A 36 13.80 -2.46 -5.08
N ALA A 37 13.89 -2.44 -6.39
CA ALA A 37 13.89 -3.64 -7.23
C ALA A 37 15.10 -3.61 -8.19
N GLU A 38 15.42 -4.77 -8.73
CA GLU A 38 16.56 -4.95 -9.62
C GLU A 38 16.14 -5.78 -10.84
N THR A 39 16.56 -5.35 -12.02
CA THR A 39 16.33 -6.13 -13.25
C THR A 39 17.30 -7.30 -13.34
N SER A 40 17.01 -8.28 -14.19
CA SER A 40 17.92 -9.42 -14.45
C SER A 40 19.29 -9.02 -15.02
N LYS A 41 19.45 -7.76 -15.45
CA LYS A 41 20.73 -7.18 -15.92
C LYS A 41 21.42 -6.31 -14.86
N GLY A 42 20.97 -6.34 -13.61
CA GLY A 42 21.56 -5.58 -12.50
C GLY A 42 21.15 -4.12 -12.41
N LYS A 43 20.15 -3.66 -13.17
CA LYS A 43 19.69 -2.25 -13.10
C LYS A 43 18.75 -2.07 -11.92
N VAL A 44 19.15 -1.24 -10.97
CA VAL A 44 18.31 -0.84 -9.83
C VAL A 44 17.26 0.18 -10.25
N TYR A 45 16.04 0.00 -9.75
CA TYR A 45 14.94 0.97 -9.86
C TYR A 45 14.05 0.93 -8.62
N TYR A 46 13.20 1.94 -8.46
CA TYR A 46 12.24 2.02 -7.36
C TYR A 46 10.83 2.02 -7.92
N THR A 47 9.98 1.17 -7.37
CA THR A 47 8.57 1.06 -7.77
C THR A 47 7.68 0.80 -6.57
N THR A 48 6.39 1.02 -6.71
CA THR A 48 5.40 0.60 -5.72
C THR A 48 5.11 -0.88 -5.94
N LEU A 49 5.43 -1.71 -4.95
CA LEU A 49 5.05 -3.11 -4.93
C LEU A 49 3.84 -3.31 -4.01
N GLN A 50 3.10 -4.39 -4.27
CA GLN A 50 1.90 -4.77 -3.57
C GLN A 50 2.02 -6.21 -3.05
N TRP A 51 1.59 -6.43 -1.81
CA TRP A 51 1.47 -7.76 -1.22
C TRP A 51 0.11 -7.94 -0.58
N LEU A 52 -0.37 -9.16 -0.49
CA LEU A 52 -1.60 -9.43 0.24
C LEU A 52 -1.44 -9.01 1.71
N THR A 53 -2.51 -8.43 2.25
CA THR A 53 -2.66 -8.28 3.69
C THR A 53 -2.91 -9.65 4.30
N ARG A 54 -2.51 -9.84 5.58
CA ARG A 54 -2.77 -11.11 6.30
C ARG A 54 -4.23 -11.57 6.19
N LYS A 55 -5.16 -10.62 6.32
CA LYS A 55 -6.61 -10.87 6.18
C LYS A 55 -7.00 -11.33 4.77
N ALA A 56 -6.33 -10.84 3.73
CA ALA A 56 -6.56 -11.27 2.36
C ALA A 56 -5.94 -12.66 2.11
N GLU A 57 -4.73 -12.93 2.59
CA GLU A 57 -4.08 -14.24 2.51
C GLU A 57 -4.96 -15.34 3.14
N GLU A 58 -5.48 -15.09 4.34
CA GLU A 58 -6.37 -16.01 5.06
C GLU A 58 -7.65 -16.34 4.26
N ARG A 59 -8.14 -15.42 3.43
CA ARG A 59 -9.38 -15.58 2.64
C ARG A 59 -9.19 -16.27 1.31
N ILE A 60 -8.02 -16.10 0.68
CA ILE A 60 -7.75 -16.64 -0.65
C ILE A 60 -7.26 -18.10 -0.56
N GLY A 61 -6.86 -18.53 0.64
CA GLY A 61 -6.47 -19.91 0.94
C GLY A 61 -4.95 -20.06 0.96
N LYS A 62 -4.43 -20.64 2.04
CA LYS A 62 -3.06 -21.15 2.11
C LYS A 62 -2.84 -22.11 0.94
N TRP A 63 -1.80 -21.88 0.15
CA TRP A 63 -1.23 -22.93 -0.69
C TRP A 63 -0.62 -24.02 0.20
#